data_AF-A0A1J9PU62-F1
#
_entry.id   AF-A0A1J9PU62-F1
#
_cell.length_a   1.000
_cell.length_b   1.000
_cell.length_c   1.000
_cell.angle_alpha   90.00
_cell.angle_beta   90.00
_cell.angle_gamma   90.00
#
_symmetry.space_group_name_H-M   'P 1'
#
loop_
_entity.id
_entity.type
_entity.pdbx_description
1 polymer ?
#
loop_
_entity_poly.entity_id
_entity_poly.type
_entity_poly.pdbx_seq_one_letter_code
_entity_poly.pdbx_strand_id
1 'polypeptide(L)' 'MKFSIVNILVSGLLLAAAGVDACQCRVGSRQGQYCGHCSAVLVTPDFVYDHVYECNERGGCQDYGKRTDCERSNNPCPF' A
#
# COMPACT_ATOMS: atom_id res chain seq x y z
N MET A 1 13.78 6.15 44.24
CA MET A 1 13.79 6.99 43.02
C MET A 1 15.15 6.75 42.36
N LYS A 2 15.37 6.49 41.08
CA LYS A 2 14.71 6.98 39.86
C LYS A 2 15.39 6.24 38.68
N PHE A 3 14.62 5.47 37.87
CA PHE A 3 14.74 5.30 36.40
C PHE A 3 16.07 4.73 35.80
N SER A 4 16.14 3.93 34.74
CA SER A 4 15.22 3.71 33.63
C SER A 4 15.44 2.34 33.01
N ILE A 5 14.31 1.68 32.80
CA ILE A 5 14.05 0.58 31.89
C ILE A 5 14.46 0.94 30.44
N VAL A 6 15.21 0.02 29.83
CA VAL A 6 14.88 -0.62 28.54
C VAL A 6 15.20 0.17 27.27
N ASN A 7 16.36 -0.16 26.69
CA ASN A 7 16.74 0.17 25.32
C ASN A 7 16.37 -1.02 24.41
N ILE A 8 15.08 -1.18 24.06
CA ILE A 8 14.67 -2.16 23.04
C ILE A 8 14.90 -1.49 21.69
N LEU A 9 15.98 -1.91 21.04
CA LEU A 9 16.15 -1.73 19.60
C LEU A 9 15.10 -2.60 18.91
N VAL A 10 13.91 -2.04 18.68
CA VAL A 10 12.95 -2.64 17.76
C VAL A 10 13.52 -2.43 16.37
N SER A 11 14.31 -3.40 15.91
CA SER A 11 14.68 -3.52 14.50
C SER A 11 13.38 -3.72 13.72
N GLY A 12 12.83 -2.62 13.22
CA GLY A 12 11.69 -2.62 12.33
C GLY A 12 12.03 -3.50 11.14
N LEU A 13 11.37 -4.66 11.07
CA LEU A 13 11.43 -5.54 9.93
C LEU A 13 10.88 -4.76 8.74
N LEU A 14 11.76 -4.16 7.92
CA LEU A 14 11.37 -3.71 6.59
C LEU A 14 11.05 -4.98 5.81
N LEU A 15 9.77 -5.37 5.80
CA LEU A 15 9.26 -6.27 4.78
C LEU A 15 9.33 -5.51 3.45
N ALA A 16 10.50 -5.51 2.82
CA ALA A 16 10.58 -5.40 1.39
C ALA A 16 10.00 -6.70 0.84
N ALA A 17 8.67 -6.75 0.77
CA ALA A 17 7.97 -7.76 -0.01
C ALA A 17 8.40 -7.55 -1.46
N ALA A 18 9.48 -8.22 -1.85
CA ALA A 18 9.75 -8.53 -3.24
C ALA A 18 8.72 -9.58 -3.67
N GLY A 19 7.44 -9.19 -3.66
CA GLY A 19 6.42 -9.89 -4.40
C GLY A 19 6.75 -9.68 -5.88
N VAL A 20 6.50 -10.71 -6.69
CA VAL A 20 6.22 -10.52 -8.10
C VAL A 20 5.39 -9.23 -8.28
N ASP A 21 5.74 -8.35 -9.23
CA ASP A 21 5.10 -7.04 -9.48
C ASP A 21 3.61 -7.20 -9.90
N ALA A 22 2.79 -7.82 -9.06
CA ALA A 22 1.36 -8.01 -9.29
C ALA A 22 0.67 -6.64 -9.35
N CYS A 23 1.27 -5.62 -8.72
CA CYS A 23 0.79 -4.27 -8.79
C CYS A 23 1.97 -3.29 -8.86
N GLN A 24 1.73 -2.14 -9.48
CA GLN A 24 2.66 -1.02 -9.51
C GLN A 24 1.90 0.28 -9.22
N CYS A 25 2.52 1.24 -8.56
CA CYS A 25 1.97 2.57 -8.34
C CYS A 25 2.84 3.66 -9.00
N ARG A 26 2.26 4.84 -9.23
CA ARG A 26 3.01 5.99 -9.73
C ARG A 26 4.04 6.41 -8.68
N VAL A 27 5.30 6.47 -9.11
CA VAL A 27 6.41 7.01 -8.29
C VAL A 27 6.04 8.43 -7.83
N GLY A 28 6.28 8.71 -6.55
CA GLY A 28 5.91 9.99 -5.93
C GLY A 28 4.44 10.09 -5.48
N SER A 29 3.63 9.04 -5.67
CA SER A 29 2.33 8.96 -4.98
C SER A 29 2.56 8.92 -3.47
N ARG A 30 1.66 9.56 -2.71
CA ARG A 30 1.70 9.52 -1.24
C ARG A 30 1.60 8.07 -0.77
N GLN A 31 2.40 7.67 0.21
CA GLN A 31 2.22 6.36 0.85
C GLN A 31 0.79 6.24 1.39
N GLY A 32 0.12 5.13 1.08
CA GLY A 32 -1.23 4.86 1.58
C GLY A 32 -1.98 3.83 0.73
N GLN A 33 -3.23 3.58 1.14
CA GLN A 33 -4.14 2.70 0.43
C GLN A 33 -4.87 3.44 -0.69
N TYR A 34 -5.04 2.77 -1.82
CA TYR A 34 -5.72 3.26 -3.01
C TYR A 34 -6.57 2.14 -3.59
N CYS A 35 -7.77 2.45 -4.06
CA CYS A 35 -8.51 1.51 -4.90
C CYS A 35 -7.81 1.35 -6.26
N GLY A 36 -7.96 0.20 -6.93
CA GLY A 36 -7.38 -0.03 -8.26
C GLY A 36 -7.78 1.02 -9.29
N HIS A 37 -9.01 1.51 -9.21
CA HIS A 37 -9.49 2.60 -10.07
C HIS A 37 -8.83 3.97 -9.82
N CYS A 38 -8.03 4.12 -8.77
CA CYS A 38 -7.33 5.37 -8.48
C CYS A 38 -6.16 5.58 -9.43
N SER A 39 -5.96 6.81 -9.88
CA SER A 39 -4.87 7.17 -10.80
C SER A 39 -3.46 6.97 -10.25
N ALA A 40 -3.32 6.69 -8.95
CA ALA A 40 -2.06 6.34 -8.30
C ALA A 40 -1.65 4.89 -8.59
N VAL A 41 -2.60 3.99 -8.85
CA VAL A 41 -2.36 2.59 -9.21
C VAL A 41 -2.20 2.50 -10.73
N LEU A 42 -1.17 1.78 -11.17
CA LEU A 42 -0.89 1.53 -12.56
C LEU A 42 -1.50 0.19 -12.99
N VAL A 43 -1.99 0.14 -14.23
CA VAL A 43 -2.52 -1.09 -14.81
C VAL A 43 -1.35 -1.99 -15.23
N THR A 44 -1.11 -3.02 -14.44
CA THR A 44 -0.19 -4.14 -14.70
C THR A 44 -0.98 -5.36 -15.18
N PRO A 45 -0.33 -6.44 -15.67
CA PRO A 45 -1.04 -7.66 -16.08
C PRO A 45 -1.93 -8.30 -15.00
N ASP A 46 -1.53 -8.18 -13.73
CA ASP A 46 -2.26 -8.73 -12.58
C ASP A 46 -3.14 -7.68 -11.86
N PHE A 47 -3.34 -6.51 -12.48
CA PHE A 47 -4.17 -5.44 -11.94
C PHE A 47 -5.65 -5.85 -11.87
N VAL A 48 -6.31 -5.49 -10.77
CA VAL A 48 -7.74 -5.69 -10.54
C VAL A 48 -8.38 -4.39 -10.05
N TYR A 49 -9.43 -3.97 -10.75
CA TYR A 49 -10.02 -2.63 -10.60
C TYR A 49 -10.64 -2.36 -9.21
N ASP A 50 -11.23 -3.37 -8.58
CA ASP A 50 -11.96 -3.27 -7.30
C ASP A 50 -11.11 -3.71 -6.08
N HIS A 51 -9.81 -3.90 -6.26
CA HIS A 51 -8.86 -4.20 -5.19
C HIS A 51 -8.37 -2.93 -4.49
N VAL A 52 -7.86 -3.11 -3.26
CA VAL A 52 -7.08 -2.10 -2.55
C VAL A 52 -5.59 -2.40 -2.67
N TYR A 53 -4.84 -1.38 -3.03
CA TYR A 53 -3.39 -1.39 -3.16
C TYR A 53 -2.77 -0.43 -2.15
N GLU A 54 -1.83 -0.92 -1.33
CA GLU A 54 -0.97 -0.06 -0.51
C GLU A 54 0.20 0.41 -1.37
N CYS A 55 0.15 1.65 -1.86
CA CYS A 55 1.20 2.26 -2.67
C CYS A 55 2.29 2.87 -1.79
N ASN A 56 3.55 2.75 -2.21
CA ASN A 56 4.67 3.48 -1.62
C ASN A 56 5.25 4.56 -2.56
N GLU A 57 6.05 5.46 -1.99
CA GLU A 57 6.65 6.59 -2.72
C GLU A 57 7.61 6.14 -3.84
N ARG A 58 8.13 4.91 -3.75
CA ARG A 58 9.03 4.31 -4.76
C ARG A 58 8.26 3.67 -5.93
N GLY A 59 6.93 3.70 -5.91
CA GLY A 59 6.09 3.13 -6.96
C GLY A 59 5.84 1.62 -6.83
N GLY A 60 6.28 1.00 -5.74
CA GLY A 60 5.87 -0.36 -5.41
C GLY A 60 4.50 -0.36 -4.73
N CYS A 61 3.86 -1.52 -4.70
CA CYS A 61 2.66 -1.70 -3.88
C CYS A 61 2.45 -3.13 -3.38
N GLN A 62 1.49 -3.24 -2.48
CA GLN A 62 0.95 -4.50 -1.99
C GLN A 62 -0.54 -4.56 -2.32
N ASP A 63 -0.98 -5.63 -2.98
CA ASP A 63 -2.40 -5.91 -3.19
C ASP A 63 -3.00 -6.52 -1.90
N TYR A 64 -4.04 -5.90 -1.36
CA TYR A 64 -4.83 -6.37 -0.21
C TYR A 64 -6.15 -7.04 -0.60
N GLY A 65 -6.42 -7.16 -1.89
CA GLY A 65 -7.60 -7.79 -2.45
C GLY A 65 -8.80 -6.86 -2.53
N LYS A 66 -9.93 -7.45 -2.93
CA LYS A 66 -11.20 -6.75 -3.12
C LYS A 66 -11.72 -6.05 -1.85
N ARG A 67 -12.22 -4.83 -2.02
CA ARG A 67 -13.01 -4.12 -1.01
C ARG A 67 -14.32 -3.60 -1.59
N THR A 68 -15.41 -3.75 -0.84
CA THR A 68 -16.75 -3.27 -1.24
C THR A 68 -16.76 -1.77 -1.56
N ASP A 69 -15.98 -0.97 -0.84
CA ASP A 69 -15.94 0.48 -1.07
C ASP A 69 -15.25 0.84 -2.40
N CYS A 70 -14.27 0.03 -2.84
CA CYS A 70 -13.63 0.17 -4.15
C CYS A 70 -14.52 -0.37 -5.28
N GLU A 71 -15.20 -1.50 -5.05
CA GLU A 71 -16.20 -2.04 -5.99
C GLU A 71 -17.31 -1.03 -6.27
N ARG A 72 -17.82 -0.37 -5.22
CA ARG A 72 -18.89 0.63 -5.35
C ARG A 72 -18.37 2.01 -5.76
N SER A 73 -17.05 2.17 -5.90
CA SER A 73 -16.41 3.47 -6.18
C SER A 73 -16.84 4.57 -5.19
N ASN A 74 -17.08 4.20 -3.94
CA ASN A 74 -17.57 5.11 -2.89
C ASN A 74 -16.42 5.83 -2.17
N ASN A 75 -15.16 5.44 -2.41
CA ASN A 75 -14.01 6.02 -1.72
C ASN A 75 -13.33 7.13 -2.53
N PRO A 76 -13.03 8.28 -1.91
CA PRO A 76 -12.12 9.24 -2.50
C PRO A 76 -10.73 8.61 -2.58
N CYS A 77 -10.14 8.58 -3.76
CA CYS A 77 -8.70 8.35 -3.89
C CYS A 77 -7.99 9.59 -3.33
N PRO A 78 -7.13 9.56 -2.29
CA PRO A 78 -6.62 8.49 -1.41
C PRO A 78 -7.44 8.25 -0.11
N PHE A 79 -7.29 7.06 0.48
CA PHE A 79 -7.79 6.72 1.83
C PHE A 79 -7.22 7.60 2.94
#